data_AF-A0A9D2DIU5-F1
#
_entry.id   AF-A0A9D2DIU5-F1
#
_cell.length_a   1.000
_cell.length_b   1.000
_cell.length_c   1.000
_cell.angle_alpha   90.00
_cell.angle_beta   90.00
_cell.angle_gamma   90.00
#
_symmetry.space_group_name_H-M   'P 1'
#
loop_
_entity.id
_entity.type
_entity.pdbx_description
1 polymer ?
#
loop_
_entity_poly.entity_id
_entity_poly.type
_entity_poly.pdbx_seq_one_letter_code
_entity_poly.pdbx_strand_id
1 'polypeptide(L)'
;MPTNHVISIRDQRISVCDARVVVGSRNFDTFTVSADREWDGLSLVVAFGSGDEKMLVSYGGAPADIPRQCVAEPGWVPVAVVGYGEGGEEKATTEAAPHAINAVLDGQVPDNPYPDSPDLLGQLVGAYERAEKSADAATDAAGSANGAADKANASADRADASAKAANDAADLANEAAEAAGERVLYAYPDPEADDRIVLQYPSFLESEDGGSIYLNVEEAPNG
;
A
#
# COMPACT_ATOMS: atom_id res chain seq x y z
N MET A 1 -35.04 -10.93 -12.77
CA MET A 1 -33.68 -10.75 -12.23
C MET A 1 -32.73 -10.79 -13.40
N PRO A 2 -31.61 -10.05 -13.40
CA PRO A 2 -30.59 -10.20 -14.44
C PRO A 2 -30.11 -11.65 -14.48
N THR A 3 -30.05 -12.23 -15.67
CA THR A 3 -29.62 -13.61 -15.88
C THR A 3 -28.16 -13.60 -16.33
N ASN A 4 -27.34 -14.47 -15.74
CA ASN A 4 -25.98 -14.70 -16.21
C ASN A 4 -25.97 -15.86 -17.20
N HIS A 5 -25.68 -15.55 -18.46
CA HIS A 5 -25.54 -16.49 -19.56
C HIS A 5 -24.15 -17.12 -19.53
N VAL A 6 -24.05 -18.44 -19.71
CA VAL A 6 -22.75 -19.12 -19.75
C VAL A 6 -22.42 -19.51 -21.18
N ILE A 7 -21.44 -18.83 -21.77
CA ILE A 7 -20.87 -19.13 -23.08
C ILE A 7 -19.80 -20.20 -22.90
N SER A 8 -20.12 -21.44 -23.26
CA SER A 8 -19.21 -22.57 -23.17
C SER A 8 -18.52 -22.82 -24.51
N ILE A 9 -17.18 -22.89 -24.49
CA ILE A 9 -16.35 -23.18 -25.66
C ILE A 9 -15.74 -24.56 -25.51
N ARG A 10 -16.04 -25.45 -26.47
CA ARG A 10 -15.48 -26.81 -26.56
C ARG A 10 -15.19 -27.13 -28.01
N ASP A 11 -13.99 -27.60 -28.31
CA ASP A 11 -13.58 -27.95 -29.68
C ASP A 11 -13.88 -26.81 -30.69
N GLN A 12 -13.57 -25.57 -30.28
CA GLN A 12 -13.82 -24.33 -31.04
C GLN A 12 -15.29 -24.05 -31.38
N ARG A 13 -16.24 -24.72 -30.72
CA ARG A 13 -17.68 -24.50 -30.88
C ARG A 13 -18.27 -23.84 -29.63
N ILE A 14 -19.23 -22.95 -29.87
CA ILE A 14 -19.94 -22.24 -28.81
C ILE A 14 -21.27 -22.94 -28.50
N SER A 15 -21.57 -23.04 -27.21
CA SER A 15 -22.91 -23.34 -26.69
C SER A 15 -23.25 -22.36 -25.56
N VAL A 16 -24.51 -21.95 -25.46
CA VAL A 16 -24.94 -20.97 -24.45
C VAL A 16 -26.04 -21.57 -23.59
N CYS A 17 -25.83 -21.58 -22.27
CA CYS A 17 -26.86 -21.93 -21.31
C CYS A 17 -27.80 -20.75 -21.07
N ASP A 18 -29.10 -21.02 -21.03
CA ASP A 18 -30.15 -20.03 -20.78
C ASP A 18 -30.16 -18.85 -21.76
N ALA A 19 -29.89 -19.12 -23.04
CA ALA A 19 -29.72 -18.21 -24.18
C ALA A 19 -30.87 -17.25 -24.52
N ARG A 20 -31.67 -16.78 -23.56
CA ARG A 20 -32.81 -15.90 -23.78
C ARG A 20 -32.61 -14.58 -23.03
N VAL A 21 -32.49 -13.49 -23.78
CA VAL A 21 -32.36 -12.14 -23.25
C VAL A 21 -33.67 -11.38 -23.51
N VAL A 22 -34.19 -10.68 -22.51
CA VAL A 22 -35.40 -9.87 -22.66
C VAL A 22 -35.04 -8.44 -23.07
N VAL A 23 -35.45 -8.06 -24.28
CA VAL A 23 -35.29 -6.72 -24.86
C VAL A 23 -36.04 -5.71 -24.02
N GLY A 24 -35.41 -4.61 -23.64
CA GLY A 24 -36.03 -3.53 -22.85
C GLY A 24 -36.04 -3.76 -21.33
N SER A 25 -35.45 -4.85 -20.84
CA SER A 25 -35.34 -5.10 -19.39
C SER A 25 -34.42 -4.07 -18.70
N ARG A 26 -34.85 -3.59 -17.51
CA ARG A 26 -34.10 -2.58 -16.73
C ARG A 26 -32.76 -3.08 -16.18
N ASN A 27 -32.60 -4.40 -16.04
CA ASN A 27 -31.38 -5.02 -15.51
C ASN A 27 -30.53 -5.57 -16.67
N PHE A 28 -29.22 -5.59 -16.49
CA PHE A 28 -28.28 -6.12 -17.49
C PHE A 28 -28.18 -7.63 -17.35
N ASP A 29 -28.53 -8.35 -18.42
CA ASP A 29 -28.10 -9.73 -18.53
C ASP A 29 -26.59 -9.75 -18.79
N THR A 30 -25.90 -10.60 -18.05
CA THR A 30 -24.45 -10.73 -18.09
C THR A 30 -24.07 -12.02 -18.77
N PHE A 31 -22.81 -12.14 -19.19
CA PHE A 31 -22.26 -13.38 -19.66
C PHE A 31 -20.98 -13.74 -18.89
N THR A 32 -20.72 -15.04 -18.85
CA THR A 32 -19.46 -15.63 -18.41
C THR A 32 -18.97 -16.59 -19.48
N VAL A 33 -17.66 -16.73 -19.62
CA VAL A 33 -17.06 -17.65 -20.59
C VAL A 33 -16.46 -18.84 -19.85
N SER A 34 -16.85 -20.05 -20.27
CA SER A 34 -16.28 -21.31 -19.80
C SER A 34 -15.58 -22.00 -20.97
N ALA A 35 -14.27 -21.86 -21.05
CA ALA A 35 -13.47 -22.45 -22.11
C ALA A 35 -12.76 -23.74 -21.64
N ASP A 36 -12.36 -24.59 -22.60
CA ASP A 36 -11.47 -25.71 -22.31
C ASP A 36 -9.99 -25.27 -22.26
N ARG A 37 -9.12 -26.24 -21.96
CA ARG A 37 -7.67 -26.02 -21.77
C ARG A 37 -6.93 -25.44 -22.97
N GLU A 38 -7.50 -25.50 -24.19
CA GLU A 38 -6.89 -24.89 -25.38
C GLU A 38 -6.80 -23.36 -25.24
N TRP A 39 -7.67 -22.78 -24.41
CA TRP A 39 -7.82 -21.34 -24.22
C TRP A 39 -7.14 -20.82 -22.96
N ASP A 40 -6.51 -21.71 -22.17
CA ASP A 40 -5.83 -21.34 -20.94
C ASP A 40 -4.68 -20.37 -21.24
N GLY A 41 -4.65 -19.25 -20.50
CA GLY A 41 -3.64 -18.20 -20.67
C GLY A 41 -3.89 -17.24 -21.83
N LEU A 42 -5.00 -17.39 -22.58
CA LEU A 42 -5.38 -16.43 -23.62
C LEU A 42 -6.24 -15.30 -23.06
N SER A 43 -6.07 -14.10 -23.63
CA SER A 43 -7.00 -12.99 -23.44
C SER A 43 -8.20 -13.18 -24.35
N LEU A 44 -9.40 -13.27 -23.78
CA LEU A 44 -10.61 -13.60 -24.53
C LEU A 44 -11.38 -12.33 -24.93
N VAL A 45 -11.78 -12.25 -26.19
CA VAL A 45 -12.68 -11.23 -26.70
C VAL A 45 -13.92 -11.90 -27.26
N VAL A 46 -15.09 -11.51 -26.77
CA VAL A 46 -16.38 -12.01 -27.24
C VAL A 46 -16.95 -11.02 -28.25
N ALA A 47 -17.29 -11.51 -29.43
CA ALA A 47 -17.94 -10.77 -30.48
C ALA A 47 -19.43 -11.10 -30.50
N PHE A 48 -20.27 -10.07 -30.36
CA PHE A 48 -21.73 -10.15 -30.49
C PHE A 48 -22.14 -9.48 -31.79
N GLY A 49 -22.88 -10.17 -32.66
CA GLY A 49 -23.39 -9.56 -33.89
C GLY A 49 -24.65 -8.72 -33.68
N SER A 50 -24.81 -7.69 -34.49
CA SER A 50 -25.97 -6.81 -34.52
C SER A 50 -26.22 -6.37 -35.96
N GLY A 51 -27.12 -7.06 -36.66
CA GLY A 51 -27.27 -6.87 -38.11
C GLY A 51 -25.96 -7.18 -38.85
N ASP A 52 -25.44 -6.21 -39.61
CA ASP A 52 -24.15 -6.30 -40.33
C ASP A 52 -22.94 -5.88 -39.47
N GLU A 53 -23.17 -5.38 -38.25
CA GLU A 53 -22.12 -4.92 -37.35
C GLU A 53 -21.82 -5.96 -36.26
N LYS A 54 -20.66 -5.80 -35.60
CA LYS A 54 -20.28 -6.60 -34.43
C LYS A 54 -19.75 -5.71 -33.32
N MET A 55 -20.16 -6.01 -32.09
CA MET A 55 -19.65 -5.40 -30.88
C MET A 55 -18.65 -6.35 -30.23
N LEU A 56 -17.49 -5.83 -29.86
CA LEU A 56 -16.43 -6.61 -29.22
C LEU A 56 -16.39 -6.27 -27.73
N VAL A 57 -16.28 -7.29 -26.89
CA VAL A 57 -16.20 -7.17 -25.44
C VAL A 57 -15.00 -7.96 -24.94
N SER A 58 -14.10 -7.32 -24.20
CA SER A 58 -13.00 -8.03 -23.55
C SER A 58 -13.53 -8.77 -22.31
N TYR A 59 -13.15 -10.04 -22.16
CA TYR A 59 -13.57 -10.87 -21.04
C TYR A 59 -12.40 -11.09 -20.06
N GLY A 60 -12.53 -10.50 -18.87
CA GLY A 60 -11.51 -10.54 -17.81
C GLY A 60 -11.73 -11.59 -16.72
N GLY A 61 -12.56 -12.62 -16.96
CA GLY A 61 -12.82 -13.71 -16.00
C GLY A 61 -13.93 -13.45 -14.97
N ALA A 62 -14.48 -12.24 -14.90
CA ALA A 62 -15.68 -11.90 -14.14
C ALA A 62 -16.90 -11.75 -15.06
N PRO A 63 -18.14 -11.93 -14.58
CA PRO A 63 -19.34 -11.66 -15.39
C PRO A 63 -19.28 -10.27 -16.04
N ALA A 64 -19.53 -10.22 -17.34
CA ALA A 64 -19.49 -9.00 -18.15
C ALA A 64 -20.86 -8.74 -18.79
N ASP A 65 -21.18 -7.47 -19.05
CA ASP A 65 -22.48 -7.12 -19.63
C ASP A 65 -22.55 -7.50 -21.11
N ILE A 66 -23.70 -8.05 -21.54
CA ILE A 66 -24.00 -8.23 -22.96
C ILE A 66 -24.28 -6.85 -23.57
N PRO A 67 -23.64 -6.47 -24.70
CA PRO A 67 -23.89 -5.17 -25.33
C PRO A 67 -25.36 -5.00 -25.72
N ARG A 68 -26.00 -3.94 -25.21
CA ARG A 68 -27.43 -3.68 -25.47
C ARG A 68 -27.73 -3.45 -26.94
N GLN A 69 -26.78 -2.90 -27.68
CA GLN A 69 -26.91 -2.64 -29.11
C GLN A 69 -27.18 -3.95 -29.87
N CYS A 70 -26.58 -5.06 -29.44
CA CYS A 70 -26.77 -6.38 -30.05
C CYS A 70 -28.11 -7.03 -29.71
N VAL A 71 -28.75 -6.63 -28.60
CA VAL A 71 -30.05 -7.17 -28.15
C VAL A 71 -31.15 -6.11 -28.19
N ALA A 72 -30.96 -5.05 -28.98
CA ALA A 72 -31.93 -3.96 -29.13
C ALA A 72 -33.13 -4.39 -29.97
N GLU A 73 -32.90 -5.25 -30.96
CA GLU A 73 -33.94 -5.81 -31.82
C GLU A 73 -34.19 -7.28 -31.44
N PRO A 74 -35.46 -7.73 -31.44
CA PRO A 74 -35.75 -9.13 -31.20
C PRO A 74 -35.22 -10.00 -32.34
N GLY A 75 -34.60 -11.12 -31.98
CA GLY A 75 -33.97 -12.02 -32.94
C GLY A 75 -32.78 -12.78 -32.36
N TRP A 76 -32.15 -13.58 -33.22
CA TRP A 76 -30.95 -14.32 -32.85
C TRP A 76 -29.71 -13.45 -33.01
N VAL A 77 -28.95 -13.37 -31.94
CA VAL A 77 -27.66 -12.68 -31.84
C VAL A 77 -26.56 -13.73 -32.04
N PRO A 78 -25.76 -13.61 -33.10
CA PRO A 78 -24.63 -14.51 -33.31
C PRO A 78 -23.50 -14.15 -32.34
N VAL A 79 -22.79 -15.16 -31.86
CA VAL A 79 -21.63 -14.98 -30.96
C VAL A 79 -20.42 -15.73 -31.50
N ALA A 80 -19.25 -15.11 -31.41
CA ALA A 80 -17.95 -15.74 -31.63
C ALA A 80 -16.99 -15.32 -30.51
N VAL A 81 -15.96 -16.12 -30.25
CA VAL A 81 -14.90 -15.80 -29.29
C VAL A 81 -13.55 -15.91 -29.97
N VAL A 82 -12.70 -14.92 -29.72
CA VAL A 82 -11.32 -14.84 -30.21
C VAL A 82 -10.38 -14.80 -29.01
N GLY A 83 -9.35 -15.63 -29.05
CA GLY A 83 -8.31 -15.73 -28.02
C GLY A 83 -7.01 -15.12 -28.52
N TYR A 84 -6.49 -14.15 -27.77
CA TYR A 84 -5.24 -13.45 -28.05
C TYR A 84 -4.12 -13.90 -27.11
N GLY A 85 -2.91 -14.05 -27.65
CA GLY A 85 -1.69 -14.25 -26.86
C GLY A 85 -1.23 -12.98 -26.16
N GLU A 86 -0.20 -13.08 -25.32
CA GLU A 86 0.38 -11.95 -24.58
C GLU A 86 0.87 -10.79 -25.47
N GLY A 87 1.23 -11.07 -26.74
CA GLY A 87 1.66 -10.08 -27.73
C GLY A 87 0.52 -9.46 -28.54
N GLY A 88 -0.73 -9.84 -28.28
CA GLY A 88 -1.90 -9.36 -29.02
C GLY A 88 -2.13 -10.07 -30.36
N GLU A 89 -1.37 -11.12 -30.66
CA GLU A 89 -1.63 -11.96 -31.83
C GLU A 89 -2.84 -12.89 -31.59
N GLU A 90 -3.68 -13.05 -32.61
CA GLU A 90 -4.76 -14.03 -32.60
C GLU A 90 -4.17 -15.45 -32.56
N LYS A 91 -4.57 -16.24 -31.56
CA LYS A 91 -4.11 -17.62 -31.35
C LYS A 91 -5.19 -18.66 -31.60
N ALA A 92 -6.44 -18.31 -31.29
CA ALA A 92 -7.57 -19.22 -31.40
C ALA A 92 -8.84 -18.42 -31.73
N THR A 93 -9.73 -19.03 -32.50
CA THR A 93 -11.02 -18.46 -32.87
C THR A 93 -12.05 -19.58 -32.90
N THR A 94 -13.26 -19.31 -32.41
CA THR A 94 -14.39 -20.24 -32.50
C THR A 94 -15.12 -20.11 -33.83
N GLU A 95 -15.82 -21.18 -34.23
CA GLU A 95 -16.91 -21.05 -35.21
C GLU A 95 -17.96 -20.05 -34.67
N ALA A 96 -18.47 -19.17 -35.53
CA ALA A 96 -19.56 -18.28 -35.14
C ALA A 96 -20.82 -19.11 -34.88
N ALA A 97 -21.42 -18.97 -33.70
CA ALA A 97 -22.69 -19.58 -33.37
C ALA A 97 -23.83 -18.65 -33.78
N PRO A 98 -24.53 -18.88 -34.91
CA PRO A 98 -25.51 -17.93 -35.45
C PRO A 98 -26.77 -17.77 -34.60
N HIS A 99 -27.06 -18.75 -33.74
CA HIS A 99 -28.23 -18.79 -32.86
C HIS A 99 -27.81 -18.88 -31.38
N ALA A 100 -26.84 -18.07 -30.98
CA ALA A 100 -26.23 -18.16 -29.66
C ALA A 100 -27.09 -17.53 -28.57
N ILE A 101 -27.69 -16.37 -28.82
CA ILE A 101 -28.58 -15.66 -27.87
C ILE A 101 -29.86 -15.26 -28.61
N ASN A 102 -31.01 -15.47 -27.98
CA ASN A 102 -32.32 -15.09 -28.48
C ASN A 102 -32.82 -13.85 -27.73
N ALA A 103 -32.75 -12.69 -28.38
CA ALA A 103 -33.36 -11.47 -27.90
C ALA A 103 -34.88 -11.54 -28.12
N VAL A 104 -35.66 -11.53 -27.04
CA VAL A 104 -37.12 -11.58 -27.08
C VAL A 104 -37.73 -10.29 -26.58
N LEU A 105 -38.81 -9.82 -27.21
CA LEU A 105 -39.54 -8.64 -26.74
C LEU A 105 -40.04 -8.85 -25.30
N ASP A 106 -39.92 -7.82 -24.48
CA ASP A 106 -40.69 -7.71 -23.24
C ASP A 106 -42.18 -7.56 -23.59
N GLY A 107 -43.06 -8.10 -22.74
CA GLY A 107 -44.52 -8.00 -22.89
C GLY A 107 -45.07 -6.58 -22.64
N GLN A 108 -44.20 -5.62 -22.35
CA GLN A 108 -44.48 -4.20 -22.21
C GLN A 108 -43.74 -3.47 -23.34
N VAL A 109 -44.47 -2.73 -24.17
CA VAL A 109 -43.87 -1.86 -25.21
C VAL A 109 -42.92 -0.87 -24.53
N PRO A 110 -41.61 -0.85 -24.83
CA PRO A 110 -40.72 0.09 -24.17
C PRO A 110 -40.79 1.46 -24.86
N ASP A 111 -41.16 2.48 -24.08
CA ASP A 111 -40.74 3.85 -24.32
C ASP A 111 -39.32 4.03 -23.75
N ASN A 112 -38.49 4.77 -24.50
CA ASN A 112 -37.31 5.55 -24.04
C ASN A 112 -35.89 4.92 -24.13
N PRO A 113 -34.86 5.74 -24.41
CA PRO A 113 -33.50 5.34 -24.74
C PRO A 113 -32.66 5.12 -23.47
N TYR A 114 -31.81 4.10 -23.51
CA TYR A 114 -30.89 3.76 -22.43
C TYR A 114 -29.45 4.06 -22.85
N PRO A 115 -28.55 4.40 -21.90
CA PRO A 115 -27.16 4.67 -22.22
C PRO A 115 -26.48 3.43 -22.81
N ASP A 116 -25.61 3.67 -23.80
CA ASP A 116 -24.84 2.65 -24.50
C ASP A 116 -23.90 1.89 -23.54
N SER A 117 -23.84 0.56 -23.71
CA SER A 117 -22.78 -0.24 -23.10
C SER A 117 -21.46 0.09 -23.81
N PRO A 118 -20.36 0.35 -23.07
CA PRO A 118 -19.06 0.64 -23.67
C PRO A 118 -18.55 -0.57 -24.45
N ASP A 119 -18.16 -0.32 -25.70
CA ASP A 119 -17.50 -1.30 -26.57
C ASP A 119 -16.03 -1.51 -26.14
N LEU A 120 -15.30 -2.38 -26.85
CA LEU A 120 -13.89 -2.66 -26.58
C LEU A 120 -13.03 -1.38 -26.52
N LEU A 121 -13.31 -0.39 -27.37
CA LEU A 121 -12.58 0.89 -27.37
C LEU A 121 -12.90 1.69 -26.10
N GLY A 122 -14.18 1.79 -25.71
CA GLY A 122 -14.59 2.41 -24.46
C GLY A 122 -14.00 1.73 -23.23
N GLN A 123 -13.93 0.39 -23.23
CA GLN A 123 -13.29 -0.38 -22.16
C GLN A 123 -11.78 -0.11 -22.08
N LEU A 124 -11.11 -0.02 -23.23
CA LEU A 124 -9.69 0.26 -23.31
C LEU A 124 -9.37 1.68 -22.80
N VAL A 125 -10.14 2.69 -23.21
CA VAL A 125 -10.01 4.07 -22.72
C VAL A 125 -10.20 4.12 -21.20
N GLY A 126 -11.26 3.49 -20.67
CA GLY A 126 -11.49 3.44 -19.23
C GLY A 126 -10.43 2.65 -18.45
N ALA A 127 -9.73 1.71 -19.09
CA ALA A 127 -8.59 1.02 -18.48
C ALA A 127 -7.34 1.91 -18.44
N TYR A 128 -7.05 2.65 -19.52
CA TYR A 128 -5.95 3.61 -19.56
C TYR A 128 -6.08 4.70 -18.50
N GLU A 129 -7.26 5.32 -18.37
CA GLU A 129 -7.49 6.37 -17.35
C GLU A 129 -7.30 5.85 -15.92
N ARG A 130 -7.68 4.59 -15.65
CA ARG A 130 -7.47 3.96 -14.34
C ARG A 130 -5.99 3.65 -14.08
N ALA A 131 -5.26 3.22 -15.11
CA ALA A 131 -3.82 2.98 -15.01
C ALA A 131 -3.05 4.27 -14.75
N GLU A 132 -3.39 5.35 -15.44
CA GLU A 132 -2.79 6.68 -15.25
C GLU A 132 -3.00 7.19 -13.81
N LYS A 133 -4.24 7.19 -13.32
CA LYS A 133 -4.54 7.55 -11.92
C LYS A 133 -3.79 6.71 -10.89
N SER A 134 -3.59 5.42 -11.19
CA SER A 134 -2.85 4.52 -10.30
C SER A 134 -1.35 4.84 -10.30
N ALA A 135 -0.79 5.21 -11.45
CA ALA A 135 0.61 5.63 -11.57
C ALA A 135 0.87 6.96 -10.84
N ASP A 136 -0.05 7.91 -10.93
CA ASP A 136 0.01 9.18 -10.20
C ASP A 136 -0.01 8.93 -8.69
N ALA A 137 -0.96 8.12 -8.20
CA ALA A 137 -1.06 7.76 -6.79
C ALA A 137 0.21 7.06 -6.26
N ALA A 138 0.83 6.20 -7.07
CA ALA A 138 2.08 5.54 -6.71
C ALA A 138 3.25 6.54 -6.63
N THR A 139 3.29 7.52 -7.52
CA THR A 139 4.29 8.59 -7.53
C THR A 139 4.17 9.48 -6.29
N ASP A 140 2.95 9.87 -5.93
CA ASP A 140 2.66 10.66 -4.72
C ASP A 140 3.02 9.90 -3.43
N ALA A 141 2.72 8.60 -3.39
CA ALA A 141 3.08 7.73 -2.26
C ALA A 141 4.61 7.62 -2.12
N ALA A 142 5.34 7.46 -3.22
CA ALA A 142 6.80 7.43 -3.22
C ALA A 142 7.40 8.76 -2.74
N GLY A 143 6.86 9.90 -3.20
CA GLY A 143 7.27 11.22 -2.73
C GLY A 143 7.04 11.40 -1.22
N SER A 144 5.90 10.95 -0.72
CA SER A 144 5.57 10.98 0.71
C SER A 144 6.50 10.10 1.56
N ALA A 145 6.84 8.91 1.06
CA ALA A 145 7.78 8.00 1.72
C ALA A 145 9.19 8.60 1.82
N ASN A 146 9.69 9.20 0.73
CA ASN A 146 10.98 9.91 0.74
C ASN A 146 10.99 11.06 1.76
N GLY A 147 9.93 11.87 1.79
CA GLY A 147 9.81 12.95 2.78
C GLY A 147 9.74 12.47 4.23
N ALA A 148 9.19 11.27 4.47
CA ALA A 148 9.20 10.64 5.79
C ALA A 148 10.61 10.13 6.16
N ALA A 149 11.34 9.54 5.20
CA ALA A 149 12.71 9.09 5.40
C ALA A 149 13.65 10.26 5.75
N ASP A 150 13.54 11.39 5.05
CA ASP A 150 14.33 12.59 5.33
C ASP A 150 14.09 13.12 6.76
N LYS A 151 12.82 13.12 7.21
CA LYS A 151 12.46 13.50 8.59
C LYS A 151 13.00 12.52 9.62
N ALA A 152 13.00 11.22 9.32
CA ALA A 152 13.56 10.21 10.19
C ALA A 152 15.08 10.39 10.34
N ASN A 153 15.80 10.60 9.23
CA ASN A 153 17.24 10.89 9.24
C ASN A 153 17.56 12.15 10.06
N ALA A 154 16.84 13.25 9.82
CA ALA A 154 17.02 14.48 10.60
C ALA A 154 16.73 14.30 12.10
N SER A 155 15.83 13.38 12.45
CA SER A 155 15.53 13.06 13.86
C SER A 155 16.64 12.21 14.48
N ALA A 156 17.22 11.27 13.72
CA ALA A 156 18.37 10.48 14.14
C ALA A 156 19.59 11.37 14.40
N ASP A 157 19.91 12.31 13.50
CA ASP A 157 21.03 13.25 13.67
C ASP A 157 20.88 14.08 14.97
N ARG A 158 19.65 14.52 15.28
CA ARG A 158 19.36 15.24 16.53
C ARG A 158 19.51 14.36 17.75
N ALA A 159 19.10 13.09 17.67
CA ALA A 159 19.26 12.14 18.77
C ALA A 159 20.74 11.89 19.06
N ASP A 160 21.56 11.69 18.02
CA ASP A 160 23.01 11.51 18.15
C ASP A 160 23.68 12.75 18.76
N ALA A 161 23.30 13.95 18.31
CA ALA A 161 23.80 15.20 18.90
C ALA A 161 23.41 15.33 20.38
N SER A 162 22.18 14.94 20.75
CA SER A 162 21.70 14.98 22.13
C SER A 162 22.43 13.96 23.01
N ALA A 163 22.68 12.76 22.48
CA ALA A 163 23.42 11.71 23.18
C ALA A 163 24.86 12.14 23.46
N LYS A 164 25.52 12.77 22.47
CA LYS A 164 26.85 13.33 22.65
C LYS A 164 26.88 14.40 23.75
N ALA A 165 25.95 15.36 23.70
CA ALA A 165 25.86 16.41 24.72
C ALA A 165 25.61 15.85 26.13
N ALA A 166 24.82 14.78 26.24
CA ALA A 166 24.59 14.11 27.52
C ALA A 166 25.85 13.43 28.06
N ASN A 167 26.63 12.77 27.20
CA ASN A 167 27.91 12.18 27.58
C ASN A 167 28.92 13.26 28.01
N ASP A 168 29.07 14.32 27.23
CA ASP A 168 29.97 15.44 27.56
C ASP A 168 29.60 16.08 28.91
N ALA A 169 28.30 16.20 29.21
CA ALA A 169 27.83 16.71 30.50
C ALA A 169 28.07 15.73 31.66
N ALA A 170 27.98 14.43 31.42
CA ALA A 170 28.29 13.41 32.41
C ALA A 170 29.79 13.38 32.75
N ASP A 171 30.65 13.50 31.74
CA ASP A 171 32.10 13.59 31.93
C ASP A 171 32.47 14.83 32.76
N LEU A 172 31.90 15.99 32.43
CA LEU A 172 32.11 17.22 33.20
C LEU A 172 31.63 17.10 34.65
N ALA A 173 30.50 16.42 34.88
CA ALA A 173 30.00 16.19 36.22
C ALA A 173 30.91 15.25 37.04
N ASN A 174 31.49 14.23 36.41
CA ASN A 174 32.47 13.33 37.04
C ASN A 174 33.75 14.08 37.40
N GLU A 175 34.30 14.87 36.48
CA GLU A 175 35.49 15.72 36.75
C GLU A 175 35.24 16.67 37.92
N ALA A 176 34.07 17.31 37.97
CA ALA A 176 33.70 18.20 39.07
C ALA A 176 33.57 17.45 40.41
N ALA A 177 33.03 16.23 40.40
CA ALA A 177 32.90 15.39 41.60
C ALA A 177 34.26 14.93 42.13
N GLU A 178 35.17 14.51 41.25
CA GLU A 178 36.55 14.15 41.62
C GLU A 178 37.27 15.35 42.25
N ALA A 179 37.21 16.52 41.60
CA ALA A 179 37.81 17.75 42.10
C ALA A 179 37.21 18.23 43.44
N ALA A 180 35.96 17.88 43.74
CA ALA A 180 35.34 18.15 45.04
C ALA A 180 35.79 17.16 46.11
N GLY A 181 35.91 15.87 45.77
CA GLY A 181 36.40 14.81 46.66
C GLY A 181 37.85 15.05 47.10
N GLU A 182 38.69 15.54 46.20
CA GLU A 182 40.07 15.94 46.50
C GLU A 182 40.17 17.15 47.43
N ARG A 183 39.07 17.85 47.74
CA ARG A 183 39.07 19.05 48.61
C ARG A 183 38.55 18.80 50.03
N VAL A 184 38.29 17.55 50.40
CA VAL A 184 37.71 17.20 51.70
C VAL A 184 38.80 17.07 52.78
N LEU A 185 38.58 17.72 53.92
CA LEU A 185 39.37 17.59 55.15
C LEU A 185 38.68 16.59 56.07
N TYR A 186 39.37 15.53 56.45
CA TYR A 186 38.88 14.55 57.43
C TYR A 186 39.52 14.82 58.79
N ALA A 187 38.70 14.85 59.83
CA ALA A 187 39.15 14.97 61.21
C ALA A 187 38.57 13.80 62.02
N TYR A 188 39.42 13.04 62.69
CA TYR A 188 38.99 11.93 63.54
C TYR A 188 39.82 11.85 64.83
N PRO A 189 39.25 11.30 65.92
CA PRO A 189 39.99 11.10 67.17
C PRO A 189 41.19 10.17 66.94
N ASP A 190 42.33 10.48 67.56
CA ASP A 190 43.50 9.61 67.53
C ASP A 190 43.22 8.35 68.36
N PRO A 191 43.27 7.14 67.78
CA PRO A 191 43.00 5.91 68.52
C PRO A 191 44.07 5.59 69.58
N GLU A 192 45.24 6.23 69.55
CA GLU A 192 46.33 6.03 70.50
C GLU A 192 46.43 7.14 71.56
N ALA A 193 45.65 8.22 71.44
CA ALA A 193 45.68 9.36 72.36
C ALA A 193 44.30 10.03 72.52
N ASP A 194 43.75 10.00 73.74
CA ASP A 194 42.41 10.53 74.06
C ASP A 194 42.26 12.06 73.88
N ASP A 195 43.35 12.80 73.75
CA ASP A 195 43.39 14.27 73.66
C ASP A 195 43.85 14.79 72.29
N ARG A 196 43.91 13.95 71.26
CA ARG A 196 44.38 14.32 69.92
C ARG A 196 43.36 14.04 68.82
N ILE A 197 43.42 14.88 67.79
CA ILE A 197 42.66 14.73 66.55
C ILE A 197 43.67 14.58 65.42
N VAL A 198 43.50 13.54 64.60
CA VAL A 198 44.23 13.36 63.35
C VAL A 198 43.48 14.11 62.26
N LEU A 199 44.18 14.99 61.56
CA LEU A 199 43.69 15.69 60.40
C LEU A 199 44.30 15.07 59.16
N GLN A 200 43.47 14.47 58.31
CA GLN A 200 43.86 14.05 56.97
C GLN A 200 43.35 15.10 55.98
N TYR A 201 44.28 15.66 55.22
CA TYR A 201 44.03 16.77 54.32
C TYR A 201 44.55 16.45 52.91
N PRO A 202 44.03 17.15 51.89
CA PRO A 202 44.53 17.03 50.53
C PRO A 202 45.99 17.45 50.38
N SER A 203 46.76 16.75 49.54
CA SER A 203 48.19 17.03 49.31
C SER A 203 48.47 18.43 48.77
N PHE A 204 47.52 19.11 48.12
CA PHE A 204 47.72 20.49 47.67
C PHE A 204 47.80 21.51 48.82
N LEU A 205 47.38 21.13 50.03
CA LEU A 205 47.55 21.95 51.26
C LEU A 205 48.90 21.68 51.94
N GLU A 206 49.69 20.72 51.47
CA GLU A 206 51.01 20.42 51.98
C GLU A 206 52.00 21.51 51.52
N SER A 207 52.70 22.13 52.48
CA SER A 207 53.76 23.10 52.18
C SER A 207 54.99 22.40 51.59
N GLU A 208 55.85 23.15 50.89
CA GLU A 208 57.09 22.62 50.28
C GLU A 208 58.06 21.98 51.30
N ASP A 209 57.88 22.25 52.59
CA ASP A 209 58.63 21.65 53.70
C ASP A 209 58.02 20.32 54.23
N GLY A 210 56.90 19.87 53.65
CA GLY A 210 56.34 18.53 53.85
C GLY A 210 55.64 18.28 55.18
N GLY A 211 55.19 19.30 55.91
CA GLY A 211 54.58 19.05 57.22
C GLY A 211 53.82 20.18 57.93
N SER A 212 53.62 21.35 57.32
CA SER A 212 53.07 22.52 58.04
C SER A 212 51.75 23.00 57.45
N ILE A 213 50.66 22.98 58.22
CA ILE A 213 49.42 23.71 57.89
C ILE A 213 49.11 24.69 59.02
N TYR A 214 48.81 25.94 58.65
CA TYR A 214 48.27 26.94 59.57
C TYR A 214 46.75 26.79 59.68
N LEU A 215 46.29 26.30 60.83
CA LEU A 215 44.87 26.26 61.19
C LEU A 215 44.61 27.33 62.24
N ASN A 216 43.80 28.33 61.90
CA ASN A 216 43.31 29.27 62.89
C ASN A 216 42.08 28.66 63.57
N VAL A 217 42.25 28.14 64.79
CA VAL A 217 41.16 27.59 65.59
C VAL A 217 40.67 28.71 66.52
N GLU A 218 39.57 29.35 66.16
CA GLU A 218 38.92 30.30 67.06
C GLU A 218 38.07 29.53 68.07
N GLU A 219 38.30 29.76 69.36
CA GLU A 219 37.45 29.22 70.43
C GLU A 219 36.04 29.77 70.25
N ALA A 220 35.05 28.87 70.14
CA ALA A 220 33.66 29.27 70.17
C ALA A 220 33.38 30.00 71.50
N PRO A 221 32.77 31.19 71.49
CA PRO A 221 32.52 31.92 72.72
C PRO A 221 31.65 31.07 73.65
N ASN A 222 32.16 30.81 74.85
CA ASN A 222 31.43 30.10 75.91
C ASN A 222 30.13 30.86 76.21
N GLY A 223 28.99 30.27 75.82
CA GLY A 223 27.64 30.73 76.16
C GLY A 223 27.23 30.33 77.57
#